data_AF-A0A8C9PR83-F1
#
_entry.id   AF-A0A8C9PR83-F1
#
_cell.length_a   1.000
_cell.length_b   1.000
_cell.length_c   1.000
_cell.angle_alpha   90.00
_cell.angle_beta   90.00
_cell.angle_gamma   90.00
#
_symmetry.space_group_name_H-M   'P 1'
#
loop_
_entity.id
_entity.type
_entity.pdbx_description
1 polymer ?
#
loop_
_entity_poly.entity_id
_entity_poly.type
_entity_poly.pdbx_seq_one_letter_code
_entity_poly.pdbx_strand_id
1 'polypeptide(L)'
;MVSTLKTEFLSLLSVSFVSENGVVAAGHDCRPMLLNSDDRGCLTIVSKLDIPKQSIRRDMSAMDRFRNMDKRATTEDRNIALETLHQSSITQVSVYEVDKQDCRKFCTIGIDGAMTTWDEGLVITNFPKFCLPNKLFHLTLIFQ
;
A
#
# COMPACT_ATOMS: atom_id res chain seq x y z
N MET A 1 -4.00 30.28 -1.19
CA MET A 1 -3.52 29.78 -2.50
C MET A 1 -3.93 28.33 -2.60
N VAL A 2 -4.48 27.89 -3.74
CA VAL A 2 -4.89 26.49 -3.95
C VAL A 2 -4.05 25.95 -5.09
N SER A 3 -3.45 24.79 -4.87
CA SER A 3 -2.66 24.05 -5.85
C SER A 3 -3.45 22.81 -6.29
N THR A 4 -3.36 22.46 -7.57
CA THR A 4 -4.09 21.31 -8.12
C THR A 4 -3.13 20.48 -8.95
N LEU A 5 -3.00 19.21 -8.58
CA LEU A 5 -2.20 18.24 -9.29
C LEU A 5 -3.12 17.29 -10.05
N LYS A 6 -2.96 17.24 -11.38
CA LYS A 6 -3.63 16.25 -12.23
C LYS A 6 -2.73 15.03 -12.37
N THR A 7 -3.31 13.84 -12.24
CA THR A 7 -2.60 12.57 -12.30
C THR A 7 -3.27 11.62 -13.28
N GLU A 8 -2.49 10.69 -13.84
CA GLU A 8 -3.03 9.55 -14.61
C GLU A 8 -3.58 8.43 -13.70
N PHE A 9 -3.29 8.52 -12.40
CA PHE A 9 -3.71 7.57 -11.36
C PHE A 9 -5.22 7.62 -11.09
N LEU A 10 -5.73 6.50 -10.60
CA LEU A 10 -7.08 6.39 -10.09
C LEU A 10 -7.22 7.19 -8.79
N SER A 11 -8.46 7.34 -8.32
CA SER A 11 -8.79 8.16 -7.15
C SER A 11 -7.98 7.75 -5.92
N LEU A 12 -7.37 8.76 -5.29
CA LEU A 12 -6.75 8.66 -3.97
C LEU A 12 -7.85 8.68 -2.91
N LEU A 13 -7.79 7.75 -1.95
CA LEU A 13 -8.79 7.58 -0.90
C LEU A 13 -8.29 8.04 0.47
N SER A 14 -6.98 8.02 0.68
CA SER A 14 -6.36 8.39 1.95
C SER A 14 -5.04 9.11 1.72
N VAL A 15 -4.76 10.07 2.61
CA VAL A 15 -3.62 10.95 2.55
C VAL A 15 -3.09 11.22 3.96
N SER A 16 -1.78 11.31 4.13
CA SER A 16 -1.14 11.66 5.40
C SER A 16 0.15 12.43 5.15
N PHE A 17 0.38 13.47 5.95
CA PHE A 17 1.67 14.15 5.97
C PHE A 17 2.71 13.23 6.62
N VAL A 18 3.87 13.14 5.98
CA VAL A 18 5.04 12.38 6.46
C VAL A 18 6.23 13.29 6.76
N SER A 19 6.18 14.54 6.33
CA SER A 19 7.05 15.64 6.77
C SER A 19 6.32 16.95 6.51
N GLU A 20 6.98 18.09 6.74
CA GLU A 20 6.41 19.42 6.45
C GLU A 20 5.98 19.56 4.97
N ASN A 21 6.79 19.03 4.07
CA ASN A 21 6.57 19.12 2.62
C ASN A 21 6.15 17.78 2.00
N GLY A 22 6.31 16.67 2.72
CA GLY A 22 6.08 15.32 2.24
C GLY A 22 4.69 14.79 2.59
N VAL A 23 4.04 14.20 1.60
CA VAL A 23 2.71 13.61 1.75
C VAL A 23 2.70 12.21 1.14
N VAL A 24 2.20 11.22 1.88
CA VAL A 24 1.87 9.91 1.31
C VAL A 24 0.39 9.86 0.99
N ALA A 25 0.06 9.44 -0.22
CA ALA A 25 -1.31 9.20 -0.64
C ALA A 25 -1.47 7.81 -1.24
N ALA A 26 -2.65 7.20 -1.05
CA ALA A 26 -2.96 5.89 -1.56
C ALA A 26 -4.46 5.77 -1.88
N GLY A 27 -4.82 4.82 -2.73
CA GLY A 27 -6.20 4.62 -3.16
C GLY A 27 -6.38 3.41 -4.06
N HIS A 28 -7.10 3.61 -5.16
CA HIS A 28 -7.52 2.54 -6.06
C HIS A 28 -6.40 1.89 -6.88
N ASP A 29 -5.25 2.55 -7.05
CA ASP A 29 -4.07 1.93 -7.67
C ASP A 29 -3.37 0.87 -6.80
N CYS A 30 -3.88 0.62 -5.58
CA CYS A 30 -3.39 -0.43 -4.67
C CYS A 30 -1.92 -0.25 -4.25
N ARG A 31 -1.38 0.96 -4.39
CA ARG A 31 0.00 1.32 -4.02
C ARG A 31 0.06 2.71 -3.37
N PRO A 32 0.92 2.91 -2.36
CA PRO A 32 1.18 4.24 -1.84
C PRO A 32 2.16 5.02 -2.73
N MET A 33 1.95 6.32 -2.81
CA MET A 33 2.79 7.26 -3.55
C MET A 33 3.25 8.38 -2.63
N LEU A 34 4.52 8.76 -2.76
CA LEU A 34 5.09 9.91 -2.10
C LEU A 34 4.96 11.13 -3.01
N LEU A 35 4.41 12.19 -2.43
CA LEU A 35 4.30 13.51 -3.03
C LEU A 35 5.11 14.50 -2.21
N ASN A 36 5.62 15.53 -2.88
CA ASN A 36 6.31 16.65 -2.25
C ASN A 36 5.68 17.97 -2.68
N SER A 37 5.49 18.86 -1.71
CA SER A 37 5.18 20.27 -1.94
C SER A 37 6.48 21.07 -2.00
N ASP A 38 6.61 21.93 -3.00
CA ASP A 38 7.66 22.96 -3.01
C ASP A 38 7.27 24.16 -2.12
N ASP A 39 8.19 25.12 -1.99
CA ASP A 39 8.02 26.36 -1.22
C ASP A 39 6.86 27.25 -1.74
N ARG A 40 6.35 26.96 -2.95
CA ARG A 40 5.24 27.68 -3.58
C ARG A 40 3.90 26.96 -3.37
N GLY A 41 3.91 25.82 -2.68
CA GLY A 41 2.72 24.99 -2.48
C GLY A 41 2.38 24.10 -3.68
N CYS A 42 3.27 23.96 -4.67
CA CYS A 42 3.07 23.11 -5.83
C CYS A 42 3.38 21.65 -5.47
N LEU A 43 2.38 20.77 -5.63
CA LEU A 43 2.52 19.34 -5.37
C LEU A 43 3.06 18.61 -6.59
N THR A 44 4.01 17.72 -6.36
CA THR A 44 4.60 16.83 -7.37
C THR A 44 4.65 15.40 -6.85
N ILE A 45 4.49 14.42 -7.74
CA ILE A 45 4.69 13.01 -7.39
C ILE A 45 6.18 12.73 -7.46
N VAL A 46 6.74 12.29 -6.34
CA VAL A 46 8.17 11.94 -6.21
C VAL A 46 8.39 10.49 -6.62
N SER A 47 7.64 9.57 -6.02
CA SER A 47 7.84 8.14 -6.24
C SER A 47 6.61 7.31 -5.88
N LYS A 48 6.57 6.09 -6.43
CA LYS A 48 5.69 5.01 -5.97
C LYS A 48 6.50 4.20 -4.95
N LEU A 49 5.89 3.87 -3.82
CA LEU A 49 6.60 3.21 -2.72
C LEU A 49 6.57 1.68 -2.84
N ASP A 50 5.69 1.12 -3.66
CA ASP A 50 5.61 -0.32 -3.86
C ASP A 50 6.90 -0.87 -4.51
N ILE A 51 7.59 -1.75 -3.80
CA ILE A 51 8.75 -2.46 -4.36
C ILE A 51 8.19 -3.46 -5.38
N PRO A 52 8.59 -3.40 -6.67
CA PRO A 52 8.23 -4.43 -7.61
C PRO A 52 8.78 -5.73 -7.07
N LYS A 53 7.93 -6.73 -6.85
CA LYS A 53 8.42 -8.08 -6.62
C LYS A 53 9.33 -8.40 -7.81
N GLN A 54 10.64 -8.49 -7.60
CA GLN A 54 11.41 -9.47 -8.35
C GLN A 54 10.82 -10.81 -7.93
N SER A 55 9.71 -11.18 -8.57
CA SER A 55 9.25 -12.55 -8.53
C SER A 55 10.40 -13.31 -9.16
N ILE A 56 11.21 -13.95 -8.32
CA ILE A 56 11.89 -15.15 -8.75
C ILE A 56 10.72 -16.02 -9.20
N ARG A 57 10.47 -16.05 -10.51
CA ARG A 57 9.62 -17.05 -11.15
C ARG A 57 10.28 -18.37 -10.78
N ARG A 58 9.94 -18.91 -9.61
CA ARG A 58 10.15 -20.31 -9.32
C ARG A 58 9.33 -20.99 -10.38
N ASP A 59 10.00 -21.68 -11.30
CA ASP A 59 9.33 -22.49 -12.30
C ASP A 59 8.45 -23.50 -11.55
N MET A 60 7.17 -23.16 -11.39
CA MET A 60 6.19 -24.06 -10.77
C MET A 60 6.14 -25.30 -11.64
N SER A 61 6.46 -26.45 -11.05
CA SER A 61 6.49 -27.72 -11.77
C SER A 61 5.11 -28.01 -12.35
N ALA A 62 5.06 -28.82 -13.42
CA ALA A 62 3.79 -29.26 -13.98
C ALA A 62 2.87 -29.88 -12.93
N MET A 63 3.43 -30.63 -11.96
CA MET A 63 2.66 -31.25 -10.87
C MET A 63 2.05 -30.22 -9.90
N ASP A 64 2.78 -29.15 -9.59
CA ASP A 64 2.26 -28.08 -8.73
C ASP A 64 1.12 -27.33 -9.41
N ARG A 65 1.20 -27.15 -10.73
CA ARG A 65 0.11 -26.59 -11.53
C ARG A 65 -1.13 -27.48 -11.50
N PHE A 66 -0.97 -28.79 -11.71
CA PHE A 66 -2.09 -29.74 -11.64
C PHE A 66 -2.76 -29.75 -10.26
N ARG A 67 -1.99 -29.78 -9.16
CA ARG A 67 -2.53 -29.74 -7.79
C ARG A 67 -3.26 -28.44 -7.47
N ASN A 68 -2.75 -27.31 -7.97
CA ASN A 68 -3.39 -26.01 -7.74
C ASN A 68 -4.69 -25.86 -8.55
N MET A 69 -4.74 -26.41 -9.77
CA MET A 69 -5.95 -26.44 -10.59
C MET A 69 -7.06 -27.24 -9.91
N ASP A 70 -6.73 -28.42 -9.38
CA ASP A 70 -7.68 -29.30 -8.70
C ASP A 70 -8.23 -28.67 -7.41
N LYS A 71 -7.40 -27.92 -6.69
CA LYS A 71 -7.83 -27.16 -5.49
C LYS A 71 -8.68 -25.93 -5.80
N ARG A 72 -8.53 -25.32 -6.98
CA ARG A 72 -9.14 -24.01 -7.29
C ARG A 72 -10.31 -24.07 -8.27
N ALA A 73 -10.54 -25.22 -8.93
CA ALA A 73 -11.61 -25.39 -9.93
C ALA A 73 -11.62 -24.30 -11.02
N THR A 74 -10.45 -23.85 -11.46
CA THR A 74 -10.28 -22.81 -12.50
C THR A 74 -9.47 -23.34 -13.68
N THR A 75 -9.92 -23.09 -14.92
CA THR A 75 -9.29 -23.58 -16.17
C THR A 75 -8.32 -22.59 -16.82
N GLU A 76 -8.22 -21.35 -16.35
CA GLU A 76 -7.27 -20.37 -16.88
C GLU A 76 -6.41 -19.80 -15.76
N ASP A 77 -5.09 -19.91 -15.93
CA ASP A 77 -4.04 -19.37 -15.05
C ASP A 77 -3.97 -17.84 -15.20
N ARG A 78 -5.13 -17.15 -15.12
CA ARG A 78 -5.15 -15.70 -14.96
C ARG A 78 -4.56 -15.45 -13.57
N ASN A 79 -3.31 -15.01 -13.53
CA ASN A 79 -2.77 -14.35 -12.35
C ASN A 79 -3.62 -13.09 -12.13
N ILE A 80 -4.75 -13.22 -11.42
CA ILE A 80 -5.59 -12.11 -10.95
C ILE A 80 -4.82 -11.28 -9.90
N ALA A 81 -3.68 -11.78 -9.43
CA ALA A 81 -2.86 -11.09 -8.47
C ALA A 81 -2.19 -9.85 -9.10
N LEU A 82 -2.45 -8.68 -8.52
CA LEU A 82 -1.76 -7.44 -8.85
C LEU A 82 -0.28 -7.55 -8.46
N GLU A 83 0.58 -6.84 -9.19
CA GLU A 83 2.02 -6.76 -8.87
C GLU A 83 2.31 -5.94 -7.60
N THR A 84 1.29 -5.26 -7.07
CA THR A 84 1.32 -4.48 -5.83
C THR A 84 1.23 -5.37 -4.59
N LEU A 85 1.64 -4.84 -3.44
CA LEU A 85 1.49 -5.54 -2.15
C LEU A 85 0.01 -5.71 -1.76
N HIS A 86 -0.78 -4.64 -1.91
CA HIS A 86 -2.22 -4.73 -1.77
C HIS A 86 -2.84 -5.32 -3.03
N GLN A 87 -3.83 -6.17 -2.86
CA GLN A 87 -4.61 -6.82 -3.91
C GLN A 87 -5.98 -6.17 -4.10
N SER A 88 -6.20 -5.04 -3.43
CA SER A 88 -7.36 -4.18 -3.60
C SER A 88 -7.08 -2.77 -3.08
N SER A 89 -8.09 -1.91 -3.12
CA SER A 89 -7.95 -0.48 -2.82
C SER A 89 -7.43 -0.24 -1.40
N ILE A 90 -6.44 0.64 -1.27
CA ILE A 90 -5.95 1.14 0.02
C ILE A 90 -6.92 2.21 0.51
N THR A 91 -7.51 2.01 1.68
CA THR A 91 -8.51 2.93 2.25
C THR A 91 -7.96 3.78 3.38
N GLN A 92 -6.81 3.41 3.95
CA GLN A 92 -6.20 4.15 5.04
C GLN A 92 -4.68 4.16 4.94
N VAL A 93 -4.11 5.34 5.09
CA VAL A 93 -2.70 5.59 5.40
C VAL A 93 -2.67 6.15 6.82
N SER A 94 -1.79 5.65 7.70
CA SER A 94 -1.65 6.17 9.06
C SER A 94 -0.19 6.15 9.51
N VAL A 95 0.29 7.29 9.97
CA VAL A 95 1.58 7.40 10.67
C VAL A 95 1.42 6.83 12.08
N TYR A 96 2.39 6.02 12.53
CA TYR A 96 2.36 5.44 13.88
C TYR A 96 3.70 5.57 14.62
N GLU A 97 4.79 5.95 13.94
CA GLU A 97 6.06 6.31 14.58
C GLU A 97 6.59 7.59 13.95
N VAL A 98 6.86 8.59 14.79
CA VAL A 98 7.38 9.91 14.38
C VAL A 98 8.72 10.11 15.06
N ASP A 99 9.71 10.58 14.32
CA ASP A 99 10.95 11.12 14.86
C ASP A 99 10.98 12.63 14.67
N LYS A 100 10.98 13.38 15.77
CA LYS A 100 10.81 14.84 15.80
C LYS A 100 9.53 15.30 15.08
N GLN A 101 9.66 15.77 13.84
CA GLN A 101 8.58 16.28 12.98
C GLN A 101 8.38 15.42 11.73
N ASP A 102 9.22 14.42 11.52
CA ASP A 102 9.18 13.55 10.35
C ASP A 102 8.62 12.18 10.73
N CYS A 103 7.80 11.64 9.84
CA CYS A 103 7.32 10.27 9.95
C CYS A 103 8.50 9.31 9.80
N ARG A 104 8.72 8.48 10.82
CA ARG A 104 9.63 7.35 10.72
C ARG A 104 8.92 6.14 10.12
N LYS A 105 7.75 5.79 10.67
CA LYS A 105 6.95 4.66 10.18
C LYS A 105 5.48 4.99 10.01
N PHE A 106 4.93 4.43 8.93
CA PHE A 106 3.51 4.48 8.62
C PHE A 106 3.01 3.13 8.15
N CYS A 107 1.69 2.94 8.18
CA CYS A 107 1.03 1.75 7.65
C CYS A 107 -0.02 2.10 6.60
N THR A 108 -0.30 1.15 5.73
CA THR A 108 -1.42 1.18 4.78
C THR A 108 -2.34 0.00 5.03
N ILE A 109 -3.64 0.24 4.98
CA ILE A 109 -4.68 -0.78 5.12
C ILE A 109 -5.56 -0.76 3.88
N GLY A 110 -5.77 -1.93 3.29
CA GLY A 110 -6.64 -2.12 2.16
C GLY A 110 -7.90 -2.90 2.49
N ILE A 111 -8.89 -2.80 1.61
CA ILE A 111 -10.12 -3.61 1.68
C ILE A 111 -9.86 -5.10 1.41
N ASP A 112 -8.66 -5.44 0.94
CA ASP A 112 -8.14 -6.80 0.86
C ASP A 112 -7.84 -7.40 2.26
N GLY A 113 -7.96 -6.61 3.33
CA GLY A 113 -7.68 -7.01 4.70
C GLY A 113 -6.18 -7.03 5.03
N ALA A 114 -5.32 -6.61 4.10
CA ALA A 114 -3.89 -6.54 4.31
C ALA A 114 -3.52 -5.24 5.03
N MET A 115 -2.55 -5.33 5.93
CA MET A 115 -1.86 -4.18 6.53
C MET A 115 -0.39 -4.24 6.13
N THR A 116 0.14 -3.19 5.52
CA THR A 116 1.56 -3.09 5.17
C THR A 116 2.21 -2.00 5.99
N THR A 117 3.35 -2.28 6.62
CA THR A 117 4.16 -1.30 7.36
C THR A 117 5.35 -0.84 6.54
N TRP A 118 5.68 0.43 6.69
CA TRP A 118 6.69 1.16 5.90
C TRP A 118 7.64 1.92 6.84
N ASP A 119 8.95 1.87 6.59
CA ASP A 119 10.01 2.66 7.27
C ASP A 119 10.68 3.55 6.22
N GLU A 120 10.71 4.88 6.41
CA GLU A 120 11.42 5.80 5.50
C GLU A 120 11.09 5.60 4.00
N GLY A 121 9.88 5.14 3.67
CA GLY A 121 9.46 4.83 2.29
C GLY A 121 9.81 3.43 1.77
N LEU A 122 10.52 2.62 2.56
CA LEU A 122 10.78 1.20 2.32
C LEU A 122 9.70 0.33 2.96
N VAL A 123 9.28 -0.73 2.26
CA VAL A 123 8.41 -1.77 2.83
C VAL A 123 9.17 -2.55 3.91
N ILE A 124 8.60 -2.66 5.11
CA ILE A 124 9.16 -3.52 6.17
C ILE A 124 8.47 -4.89 6.13
N THR A 125 7.15 -4.90 6.30
CA THR A 125 6.38 -6.13 6.52
C THR A 125 4.99 -6.00 5.89
N ASN A 126 4.52 -7.07 5.26
CA ASN A 126 3.14 -7.21 4.82
C ASN A 126 2.42 -8.24 5.69
N PHE A 127 1.34 -7.82 6.35
CA PHE A 127 0.46 -8.69 7.12
C PHE A 127 -0.75 -9.04 6.26
N PRO A 128 -0.86 -10.29 5.78
CA PRO A 128 -1.79 -10.61 4.70
C PRO A 128 -3.27 -10.53 5.08
N LYS A 129 -3.64 -10.63 6.36
CA LYS A 129 -5.04 -10.54 6.85
C LYS A 129 -5.09 -10.18 8.34
N PHE A 130 -5.50 -8.96 8.68
CA PHE A 130 -5.95 -8.64 10.05
C PHE A 130 -7.48 -8.81 10.10
N CYS A 131 -7.96 -10.00 10.46
CA CYS A 131 -9.36 -10.20 10.83
C CYS A 131 -9.53 -9.86 12.32
N LEU A 132 -9.86 -8.61 12.63
CA LEU A 132 -10.37 -8.28 13.97
C LEU A 132 -11.90 -8.40 13.95
N PRO A 133 -12.51 -9.19 14.85
CA PRO A 133 -13.95 -9.34 14.91
C PRO A 133 -14.58 -8.03 15.43
N ASN A 134 -15.36 -7.38 14.56
CA ASN A 134 -16.45 -6.45 14.93
C ASN A 134 -16.18 -5.40 16.00
N LYS A 135 -15.07 -4.66 15.90
CA LYS A 135 -14.95 -3.34 16.53
C LYS A 135 -14.16 -2.41 15.62
N LEU A 136 -14.73 -1.23 15.39
CA LEU A 136 -14.03 -0.05 14.90
C LEU A 136 -12.97 0.31 15.97
N PHE A 137 -11.89 -0.45 16.04
CA PHE A 137 -10.75 -0.07 16.85
C PHE A 137 -10.08 1.08 16.13
N HIS A 138 -10.14 2.25 16.76
CA HIS A 138 -9.18 3.30 16.50
C HIS A 138 -7.79 2.66 16.57
N LEU A 139 -7.08 2.60 15.44
CA LEU A 139 -5.78 1.93 15.26
C LEU A 139 -4.67 2.40 16.20
N THR A 140 -4.94 3.44 16.99
CA THR A 140 -4.12 3.91 18.11
C THR A 140 -3.71 2.77 19.07
N LEU A 141 -4.50 1.69 19.19
CA LEU A 141 -4.21 0.58 20.12
C LEU A 141 -3.26 -0.50 19.59
N ILE A 142 -2.97 -0.59 18.28
CA ILE A 142 -2.09 -1.64 17.73
C ILE A 142 -0.61 -1.27 17.84
N PHE A 143 -0.31 0.03 17.90
CA PHE A 143 1.06 0.57 17.89
C PHE A 143 1.41 1.36 19.16
N GLN A 144 0.70 1.14 20.27
CA GLN A 144 1.03 1.67 21.60
C GLN A 144 1.79 0.66 22.46
#